data_AF-A0A0U1D0C7-F1
#
_entry.id   AF-A0A0U1D0C7-F1
#
_cell.length_a   1.000
_cell.length_b   1.000
_cell.length_c   1.000
_cell.angle_alpha   90.00
_cell.angle_beta   90.00
_cell.angle_gamma   90.00
#
_symmetry.space_group_name_H-M   'P 1'
#
loop_
_entity.id
_entity.type
_entity.pdbx_description
1 polymer ?
#
loop_
_entity_poly.entity_id
_entity_poly.type
_entity_poly.pdbx_seq_one_letter_code
_entity_poly.pdbx_strand_id
1 'polypeptide(L)'
;MDADSTDRSAAAFLVTSVLEAQRHPELISEEHDALRSSREFVKWAVDDAVQRGELSTDTDIPAIVEMLVAVMWGMGFYAGYVGHRDDVAVIVDKFELLMANKLWQLRD
;
A
#
# COMPACT_ATOMS: atom_id res chain seq x y z
N MET A 1 -9.21 26.79 -4.61
CA MET A 1 -9.45 25.70 -5.55
C MET A 1 -8.70 24.50 -5.01
N ASP A 2 -9.48 23.62 -4.41
CA ASP A 2 -9.11 22.55 -3.49
C ASP A 2 -8.31 21.44 -4.18
N ALA A 3 -6.99 21.47 -4.05
CA ALA A 3 -6.10 20.38 -4.46
C ALA A 3 -5.94 19.29 -3.37
N ASP A 4 -6.41 19.57 -2.15
CA ASP A 4 -6.27 18.69 -0.98
C ASP A 4 -7.39 17.63 -0.87
N SER A 5 -8.51 17.84 -1.58
CA SER A 5 -9.65 16.90 -1.61
C SER A 5 -9.47 15.74 -2.59
N THR A 6 -8.53 15.87 -3.54
CA THR A 6 -8.35 14.89 -4.62
C THR A 6 -7.79 13.56 -4.11
N ASP A 7 -6.91 13.58 -3.10
CA ASP A 7 -6.22 12.36 -2.66
C ASP A 7 -7.07 11.51 -1.71
N ARG A 8 -7.75 12.16 -0.75
CA ARG A 8 -8.62 11.47 0.21
C ARG A 8 -9.84 10.82 -0.45
N SER A 9 -10.53 11.56 -1.32
CA SER A 9 -11.73 11.03 -1.98
C SER A 9 -11.39 9.89 -2.94
N ALA A 10 -10.23 9.95 -3.61
CA ALA A 10 -9.75 8.86 -4.45
C ALA A 10 -9.42 7.61 -3.62
N ALA A 11 -8.70 7.75 -2.49
CA ALA A 11 -8.39 6.64 -1.60
C ALA A 11 -9.66 5.98 -1.03
N ALA A 12 -10.61 6.80 -0.52
CA ALA A 12 -11.88 6.30 0.00
C ALA A 12 -12.71 5.58 -1.09
N PHE A 13 -12.71 6.11 -2.32
CA PHE A 13 -13.38 5.47 -3.46
C PHE A 13 -12.76 4.11 -3.78
N LEU A 14 -11.45 4.04 -3.96
CA LEU A 14 -10.74 2.79 -4.28
C LEU A 14 -10.96 1.71 -3.20
N VAL A 15 -10.91 2.10 -1.92
CA VAL A 15 -11.16 1.18 -0.81
C VAL A 15 -12.63 0.72 -0.80
N THR A 16 -13.58 1.63 -1.01
CA THR A 16 -15.01 1.27 -1.13
C THR A 16 -15.21 0.29 -2.28
N SER A 17 -14.68 0.58 -3.47
CA SER A 17 -14.83 -0.25 -4.66
C SER A 17 -14.32 -1.67 -4.44
N VAL A 18 -13.19 -1.83 -3.75
CA VAL A 18 -12.66 -3.17 -3.42
C VAL A 18 -13.50 -3.88 -2.37
N LEU A 19 -13.97 -3.18 -1.34
CA LEU A 19 -14.85 -3.80 -0.33
C LEU A 19 -16.19 -4.24 -0.93
N GLU A 20 -16.78 -3.43 -1.82
CA GLU A 20 -18.01 -3.78 -2.52
C GLU A 20 -17.79 -4.94 -3.49
N ALA A 21 -16.67 -4.98 -4.21
CA ALA A 21 -16.32 -6.12 -5.06
C ALA A 21 -16.16 -7.43 -4.25
N GLN A 22 -15.62 -7.36 -3.03
CA GLN A 22 -15.53 -8.54 -2.15
C GLN A 22 -16.91 -8.99 -1.62
N ARG A 23 -17.85 -8.06 -1.40
CA ARG A 23 -19.22 -8.39 -0.97
C ARG A 23 -20.10 -8.89 -2.11
N HIS A 24 -19.82 -8.44 -3.32
CA HIS A 24 -20.56 -8.74 -4.54
C HIS A 24 -19.59 -9.33 -5.57
N PRO A 25 -19.31 -10.65 -5.52
CA PRO A 25 -18.36 -11.30 -6.42
C PRO A 25 -18.66 -11.08 -7.91
N GLU A 26 -19.92 -10.80 -8.25
CA GLU A 26 -20.38 -10.39 -9.57
C GLU A 26 -19.78 -9.07 -10.09
N LEU A 27 -19.23 -8.23 -9.20
CA LEU A 27 -18.52 -7.00 -9.54
C LEU A 27 -17.01 -7.22 -9.74
N ILE A 28 -16.49 -8.41 -9.40
CA ILE A 28 -15.10 -8.79 -9.64
C ILE A 28 -14.97 -9.16 -11.12
N SER A 29 -14.48 -8.23 -11.92
CA SER A 29 -13.95 -8.52 -13.26
C SER A 29 -12.46 -8.86 -13.14
N GLU A 30 -11.96 -9.82 -13.92
CA GLU A 30 -10.52 -10.10 -14.01
C GLU A 30 -9.69 -8.87 -14.40
N GLU A 31 -10.31 -7.92 -15.11
CA GLU A 31 -9.71 -6.68 -15.59
C GLU A 31 -9.73 -5.54 -14.53
N HIS A 32 -10.55 -5.66 -13.47
CA HIS A 32 -10.75 -4.62 -12.45
C HIS A 32 -10.52 -5.13 -11.02
N ASP A 33 -9.68 -6.15 -10.85
CA ASP A 33 -9.28 -6.67 -9.55
C ASP A 33 -8.12 -5.86 -8.97
N ALA A 34 -8.44 -4.71 -8.35
CA ALA A 34 -7.45 -3.82 -7.76
C ALA A 34 -6.57 -4.50 -6.70
N LEU A 35 -7.08 -5.53 -6.01
CA LEU A 35 -6.27 -6.34 -5.07
C LEU A 35 -5.22 -7.14 -5.83
N ARG A 36 -5.62 -7.84 -6.90
CA ARG A 36 -4.70 -8.58 -7.77
C ARG A 36 -3.66 -7.66 -8.40
N SER A 37 -4.07 -6.54 -9.00
CA SER A 37 -3.13 -5.59 -9.59
C SER A 37 -2.14 -5.04 -8.55
N SER A 38 -2.60 -4.76 -7.33
CA SER A 38 -1.74 -4.31 -6.25
C SER A 38 -0.70 -5.36 -5.84
N ARG A 39 -1.12 -6.64 -5.77
CA ARG A 39 -0.23 -7.76 -5.45
C ARG A 39 0.78 -8.01 -6.57
N GLU A 40 0.36 -7.98 -7.82
CA GLU A 40 1.23 -8.14 -8.98
C GLU A 40 2.29 -7.04 -9.06
N PHE A 41 1.89 -5.78 -8.80
CA PHE A 41 2.81 -4.65 -8.73
C PHE A 41 3.86 -4.81 -7.62
N VAL A 42 3.43 -5.12 -6.39
CA VAL A 42 4.35 -5.31 -5.26
C VAL A 42 5.27 -6.50 -5.51
N LYS A 43 4.74 -7.61 -6.04
CA LYS A 43 5.54 -8.78 -6.39
C LYS A 43 6.63 -8.43 -7.41
N TRP A 44 6.27 -7.71 -8.47
CA TRP A 44 7.23 -7.26 -9.47
C TRP A 44 8.35 -6.40 -8.85
N ALA A 45 8.00 -5.45 -7.97
CA ALA A 45 8.98 -4.58 -7.32
C ALA A 45 9.93 -5.36 -6.40
N VAL A 46 9.42 -6.33 -5.63
CA VAL A 46 10.24 -7.19 -4.77
C VAL A 46 11.15 -8.10 -5.60
N ASP A 47 10.62 -8.69 -6.68
CA ASP A 47 11.42 -9.53 -7.58
C ASP A 47 12.57 -8.73 -8.24
N ASP A 48 12.33 -7.48 -8.64
CA ASP A 48 13.36 -6.57 -9.19
C ASP A 48 14.42 -6.22 -8.13
N ALA A 49 14.01 -5.91 -6.89
CA ALA A 49 14.93 -5.64 -5.79
C ALA A 49 15.83 -6.85 -5.47
N VAL A 50 15.28 -8.07 -5.54
CA VAL A 50 16.05 -9.32 -5.38
C VAL A 50 17.06 -9.48 -6.52
N GLN A 51 16.65 -9.25 -7.78
CA GLN A 51 17.54 -9.36 -8.94
C GLN A 51 18.70 -8.35 -8.88
N ARG A 52 18.47 -7.17 -8.29
CA ARG A 52 19.48 -6.13 -8.08
C ARG A 52 20.37 -6.39 -6.86
N GLY A 53 20.06 -7.40 -6.04
CA GLY A 53 20.77 -7.71 -4.82
C GLY A 53 20.49 -6.73 -3.67
N GLU A 54 19.43 -5.93 -3.77
CA GLU A 54 18.98 -4.99 -2.73
C GLU A 54 18.25 -5.72 -1.60
N LEU A 55 17.69 -6.89 -1.89
CA LEU A 55 17.00 -7.76 -0.93
C LEU A 55 17.66 -9.16 -0.88
N SER A 56 17.88 -9.70 0.32
CA SER A 56 18.46 -11.04 0.49
C SER A 56 17.49 -12.14 0.00
N THR A 57 18.01 -13.11 -0.75
CA THR A 57 17.26 -14.26 -1.28
C THR A 57 16.86 -15.29 -0.22
N ASP A 58 17.40 -15.19 0.99
CA ASP A 58 17.02 -16.05 2.13
C ASP A 58 15.70 -15.59 2.78
N THR A 59 15.13 -14.47 2.30
CA THR A 59 13.89 -13.92 2.81
C THR A 59 12.69 -14.57 2.11
N ASP A 60 11.62 -14.85 2.86
CA ASP A 60 10.35 -15.35 2.32
C ASP A 60 9.67 -14.27 1.46
N ILE A 61 9.95 -14.29 0.16
CA ILE A 61 9.44 -13.32 -0.82
C ILE A 61 7.90 -13.27 -0.85
N PRO A 62 7.17 -14.40 -0.92
CA PRO A 62 5.72 -14.39 -0.76
C PRO A 62 5.25 -13.68 0.50
N ALA A 63 5.86 -13.95 1.66
CA ALA A 63 5.48 -13.29 2.91
C ALA A 63 5.75 -11.78 2.90
N ILE A 64 6.86 -11.33 2.30
CA ILE A 64 7.17 -9.90 2.13
C ILE A 64 6.11 -9.22 1.26
N VAL A 65 5.74 -9.84 0.13
CA VAL A 65 4.73 -9.29 -0.78
C VAL A 65 3.40 -9.13 -0.04
N GLU A 66 2.93 -10.14 0.67
CA GLU A 66 1.69 -10.06 1.44
C GLU A 66 1.75 -9.00 2.54
N MET A 67 2.89 -8.91 3.25
CA MET A 67 3.09 -7.89 4.28
C MET A 67 3.02 -6.48 3.69
N LEU A 68 3.72 -6.21 2.58
CA LEU A 68 3.71 -4.90 1.92
C LEU A 68 2.33 -4.53 1.35
N VAL A 69 1.63 -5.49 0.74
CA VAL A 69 0.25 -5.31 0.29
C VAL A 69 -0.66 -4.97 1.47
N ALA A 70 -0.56 -5.70 2.58
CA ALA A 70 -1.37 -5.43 3.77
C ALA A 70 -1.11 -4.05 4.37
N VAL A 71 0.16 -3.61 4.43
CA VAL A 71 0.53 -2.26 4.91
C VAL A 71 -0.05 -1.18 4.00
N MET A 72 0.10 -1.31 2.68
CA MET A 72 -0.42 -0.36 1.71
C MET A 72 -1.95 -0.24 1.79
N TRP A 73 -2.66 -1.38 1.88
CA TRP A 73 -4.11 -1.40 2.07
C TRP A 73 -4.54 -0.80 3.41
N GLY A 74 -3.81 -1.08 4.49
CA GLY A 74 -4.05 -0.48 5.80
C GLY A 74 -3.91 1.04 5.78
N MET A 75 -2.89 1.57 5.10
CA MET A 75 -2.68 3.01 4.92
C MET A 75 -3.78 3.65 4.06
N GLY A 76 -4.18 3.01 2.96
CA GLY A 76 -5.29 3.49 2.12
C GLY A 76 -6.62 3.54 2.88
N PHE A 77 -6.91 2.52 3.70
CA PHE A 77 -8.10 2.51 4.57
C PHE A 77 -8.03 3.61 5.64
N TYR A 78 -6.88 3.76 6.30
CA TYR A 78 -6.69 4.80 7.31
C TYR A 78 -6.88 6.20 6.70
N ALA A 79 -6.23 6.49 5.59
CA ALA A 79 -6.35 7.75 4.85
C ALA A 79 -7.79 8.06 4.41
N GLY A 80 -8.50 7.06 3.87
CA GLY A 80 -9.86 7.24 3.36
C GLY A 80 -10.89 7.53 4.45
N TYR A 81 -10.82 6.83 5.59
CA TYR A 81 -11.91 6.78 6.57
C TYR A 81 -11.57 7.29 7.98
N VAL A 82 -10.32 7.16 8.42
CA VAL A 82 -9.94 7.38 9.83
C VAL A 82 -9.12 8.66 10.01
N GLY A 83 -8.20 8.93 9.09
CA GLY A 83 -7.30 10.08 9.12
C GLY A 83 -8.07 11.40 9.08
N HIS A 84 -7.58 12.39 9.83
CA HIS A 84 -7.98 13.79 9.61
C HIS A 84 -7.32 14.31 8.32
N ARG A 85 -7.35 15.61 8.03
CA ARG A 85 -6.64 16.23 6.87
C ARG A 85 -5.10 16.09 6.94
N ASP A 86 -4.59 15.08 7.62
CA ASP A 86 -3.20 14.71 7.54
C ASP A 86 -2.98 14.15 6.14
N ASP A 87 -2.15 14.87 5.40
CA ASP A 87 -1.78 14.54 4.03
C ASP A 87 -1.23 13.11 4.01
N VAL A 88 -1.82 12.21 3.24
CA VAL A 88 -1.37 10.81 3.09
C VAL A 88 0.11 10.77 2.76
N ALA A 89 0.59 11.80 2.06
CA ALA A 89 2.00 12.05 1.80
C ALA A 89 2.89 12.06 3.06
N VAL A 90 2.42 12.61 4.19
CA VAL A 90 3.17 12.62 5.46
C VAL A 90 3.27 11.22 6.06
N ILE A 91 2.20 10.42 5.99
CA ILE A 91 2.22 9.03 6.49
C ILE A 91 3.16 8.19 5.63
N VAL A 92 3.11 8.36 4.32
CA VAL A 92 4.01 7.70 3.36
C VAL A 92 5.47 8.11 3.62
N ASP A 93 5.76 9.40 3.82
CA ASP A 93 7.11 9.89 4.16
C ASP A 93 7.66 9.21 5.42
N LYS A 94 6.86 9.07 6.49
CA LYS A 94 7.30 8.36 7.70
C LYS A 94 7.50 6.87 7.47
N PHE A 95 6.70 6.25 6.62
CA PHE A 95 6.87 4.86 6.26
C PHE A 95 8.15 4.62 5.44
N GLU A 96 8.46 5.48 4.48
CA GLU A 96 9.72 5.41 3.72
C GLU A 96 10.93 5.53 4.65
N LEU A 97 10.90 6.46 5.61
CA LEU A 97 11.95 6.57 6.62
C LEU A 97 12.05 5.31 7.49
N LEU A 98 10.93 4.66 7.81
CA LEU A 98 10.93 3.40 8.57
C LEU A 98 11.58 2.28 7.76
N MET A 99 11.18 2.10 6.50
CA MET A 99 11.74 1.08 5.61
C MET A 99 13.22 1.30 5.34
N ALA A 100 13.66 2.56 5.25
CA ALA A 100 15.06 2.92 5.11
C ALA A 100 15.89 2.78 6.40
N ASN A 101 15.28 2.33 7.50
CA ASN A 101 15.87 2.30 8.84
C ASN A 101 16.44 3.67 9.29
N LYS A 102 15.77 4.75 8.88
CA LYS A 102 16.14 6.15 9.18
C LYS A 102 15.17 6.81 10.15
N LEU A 103 14.03 6.19 10.44
CA LEU A 103 13.00 6.79 11.29
C LEU A 103 13.41 6.86 12.76
N TRP A 104 14.01 5.79 13.30
CA TRP A 104 14.35 5.70 14.73
C TRP A 104 15.85 5.82 14.93
N GLN A 105 16.24 6.56 15.96
CA GLN A 105 17.61 6.57 16.50
C GLN A 105 17.50 6.03 17.91
N LEU A 106 17.83 4.75 18.10
CA LEU A 106 17.89 4.16 19.43
C LEU A 106 19.00 4.88 20.20
N ARG A 107 18.64 5.50 21.33
CA ARG A 107 19.62 6.05 22.27
C ARG A 107 19.90 4.99 23.31
N ASP A 108 21.19 4.73 23.54
CA ASP A 108 21.68 3.84 24.60
C ASP A 108 21.29 4.32 26.00
#